data_AF-A0AAV4GAA1-F1
#
_entry.id   AF-A0AAV4GAA1-F1
#
_cell.length_a   1.000
_cell.length_b   1.000
_cell.length_c   1.000
_cell.angle_alpha   90.00
_cell.angle_beta   90.00
_cell.angle_gamma   90.00
#
_symmetry.space_group_name_H-M   'P 1'
#
loop_
_entity.id
_entity.type
_entity.pdbx_description
1 polymer ?
#
loop_
_entity_poly.entity_id
_entity_poly.type
_entity_poly.pdbx_seq_one_letter_code
_entity_poly.pdbx_strand_id
1 'polypeptide(L)'
;MNALSQYAIFILESRWRLFGHILRRDSQIPANQAMSGYFVKGGSKFKGRPLTTLPVVLNRDLSRIINSNLQLKSSHDLEHLRSIAQQRDEWTKLRARIREAAEASQSEH
;
A
#
# COMPACT_ATOMS: atom_id res chain seq x y z
N MET A 1 18.55 15.84 1.86
CA MET A 1 17.87 14.75 2.60
C MET A 1 18.68 14.38 3.83
N ASN A 2 18.07 14.36 5.02
CA ASN A 2 18.72 13.84 6.23
C ASN A 2 18.52 12.32 6.36
N ALA A 3 19.25 11.66 7.26
CA ALA A 3 19.19 10.20 7.43
C ALA A 3 17.79 9.64 7.78
N LEU A 4 16.96 10.42 8.47
CA LEU A 4 15.58 10.04 8.81
C LEU A 4 14.69 9.99 7.55
N SER A 5 14.90 10.91 6.62
CA SER A 5 14.22 10.95 5.31
C SER A 5 14.59 9.71 4.48
N GLN A 6 15.87 9.35 4.40
CA GLN A 6 16.32 8.13 3.69
C GLN A 6 15.74 6.85 4.30
N TYR A 7 15.69 6.76 5.63
CA TYR A 7 15.12 5.59 6.32
C TYR A 7 13.61 5.45 6.05
N ALA A 8 12.87 6.55 6.02
CA ALA A 8 11.44 6.54 5.71
C ALA A 8 11.16 6.04 4.27
N ILE A 9 11.96 6.46 3.30
CA ILE A 9 11.87 5.98 1.91
C ILE A 9 12.17 4.49 1.81
N PHE A 10 13.23 4.02 2.49
CA PHE A 10 13.57 2.60 2.52
C PHE A 10 12.44 1.72 3.10
N ILE A 11 11.80 2.15 4.18
CA ILE A 11 10.65 1.42 4.76
C ILE A 11 9.49 1.38 3.77
N LEU A 12 9.19 2.50 3.10
CA LEU A 12 8.13 2.58 2.09
C LEU A 12 8.41 1.60 0.95
N GLU A 13 9.60 1.61 0.37
CA GLU A 13 9.96 0.70 -0.72
C GLU A 13 9.84 -0.77 -0.30
N SER A 14 10.34 -1.10 0.90
CA SER A 14 10.30 -2.46 1.45
C SER A 14 8.86 -2.95 1.65
N ARG A 15 7.97 -2.07 2.16
CA ARG A 15 6.54 -2.34 2.33
C ARG A 15 5.88 -2.70 0.99
N TRP A 16 6.11 -1.90 -0.04
CA TRP A 16 5.52 -2.13 -1.36
C TRP A 16 6.12 -3.32 -2.10
N ARG A 17 7.41 -3.63 -1.87
CA ARG A 17 8.03 -4.88 -2.33
C ARG A 17 7.36 -6.10 -1.72
N LEU A 18 7.20 -6.11 -0.39
CA LEU A 18 6.55 -7.21 0.32
C LEU A 18 5.09 -7.35 -0.09
N PHE A 19 4.36 -6.24 -0.18
CA PHE A 19 2.95 -6.27 -0.56
C PHE A 19 2.75 -6.85 -1.97
N GLY A 20 3.55 -6.41 -2.95
CA GLY A 20 3.50 -6.98 -4.30
C GLY A 20 3.96 -8.43 -4.36
N HIS A 21 4.82 -8.88 -3.43
CA HIS A 21 5.13 -10.31 -3.30
C HIS A 21 3.88 -11.08 -2.83
N ILE A 22 3.23 -10.62 -1.76
CA ILE A 22 2.00 -11.23 -1.20
C ILE A 22 0.91 -11.31 -2.28
N LEU A 23 0.63 -10.22 -2.99
CA LEU A 23 -0.43 -10.18 -4.01
C LEU A 23 -0.20 -11.15 -5.18
N ARG A 24 1.05 -11.51 -5.45
CA ARG A 24 1.40 -12.49 -6.51
C ARG A 24 1.34 -13.94 -6.06
N ARG A 25 1.30 -14.19 -4.75
CA ARG A 25 1.14 -15.54 -4.21
C ARG A 25 -0.32 -15.98 -4.29
N ASP A 26 -0.53 -17.28 -4.06
CA ASP A 26 -1.84 -17.89 -3.94
C ASP A 26 -2.75 -17.07 -2.98
N SER A 27 -4.01 -16.89 -3.34
CA SER A 27 -4.99 -16.14 -2.54
C SER A 27 -5.30 -16.81 -1.20
N GLN A 28 -5.02 -18.11 -1.06
CA GLN A 28 -5.24 -18.90 0.16
C GLN A 28 -4.11 -18.80 1.18
N ILE A 29 -2.99 -18.13 0.88
CA ILE A 29 -1.98 -17.90 1.92
C ILE A 29 -2.56 -17.00 3.02
N PRO A 30 -2.15 -17.19 4.30
CA PRO A 30 -2.68 -16.40 5.41
C PRO A 30 -2.58 -14.89 5.22
N ALA A 31 -1.52 -14.39 4.59
CA ALA A 31 -1.32 -12.97 4.34
C ALA A 31 -2.36 -12.39 3.36
N ASN A 32 -2.71 -13.12 2.30
CA ASN A 32 -3.75 -12.71 1.36
C ASN A 32 -5.14 -12.79 2.00
N GLN A 33 -5.42 -13.86 2.75
CA GLN A 33 -6.68 -14.00 3.48
C GLN A 33 -6.87 -12.88 4.51
N ALA A 34 -5.83 -12.52 5.26
CA ALA A 34 -5.87 -11.41 6.22
C ALA A 34 -6.12 -10.06 5.53
N MET A 35 -5.49 -9.80 4.39
CA MET A 35 -5.69 -8.57 3.61
C MET A 35 -7.11 -8.48 3.05
N SER A 36 -7.64 -9.57 2.51
CA SER A 36 -9.03 -9.65 2.04
C SER A 36 -10.02 -9.49 3.20
N GLY A 37 -9.77 -10.18 4.31
CA GLY A 37 -10.60 -10.16 5.51
C GLY A 37 -10.75 -8.77 6.14
N TYR A 38 -9.72 -7.92 6.03
CA TYR A 38 -9.79 -6.53 6.49
C TYR A 38 -10.95 -5.73 5.85
N PHE A 39 -11.26 -6.00 4.58
CA PHE A 39 -12.31 -5.29 3.85
C PHE A 39 -13.70 -5.94 3.95
N VAL A 40 -13.81 -7.11 4.57
CA VAL A 40 -15.09 -7.77 4.82
C VAL A 40 -15.84 -7.00 5.90
N LYS A 41 -17.02 -6.48 5.57
CA LYS A 41 -17.92 -5.84 6.55
C LYS A 41 -18.51 -6.92 7.44
N GLY A 42 -18.00 -7.07 8.67
CA GLY A 42 -18.48 -8.17 9.54
C GLY A 42 -18.18 -8.09 11.03
N GLY A 43 -17.68 -6.96 11.55
CA GLY A 43 -17.37 -6.84 12.99
C GLY A 43 -17.93 -5.56 13.59
N SER A 44 -18.25 -5.60 14.89
CA SER A 44 -18.51 -4.37 15.64
C SER A 44 -17.32 -3.44 15.46
N LYS A 45 -17.58 -2.16 15.15
CA LYS A 45 -16.51 -1.16 15.14
C LYS A 45 -15.97 -1.08 16.57
N PHE A 46 -14.83 -1.70 16.84
CA PHE A 46 -14.20 -1.64 18.15
C PHE A 46 -13.98 -0.17 18.52
N LYS A 47 -14.50 0.25 19.67
CA LYS A 47 -14.31 1.61 20.19
C LYS A 47 -12.83 1.74 20.60
N GLY A 48 -12.12 2.74 20.05
CA GLY A 48 -10.72 2.99 20.36
C GLY A 48 -10.02 3.81 19.28
N ARG A 49 -8.73 4.12 19.51
CA ARG A 49 -7.88 4.78 18.51
C ARG A 49 -7.85 3.92 17.24
N PRO A 50 -8.09 4.49 16.04
CA PRO A 50 -7.93 3.76 14.79
C PRO A 50 -6.52 3.17 14.73
N LEU A 51 -6.43 1.83 14.70
CA LEU A 51 -5.17 1.14 14.50
C LEU A 51 -4.60 1.57 13.14
N THR A 52 -3.34 1.96 13.09
CA THR A 52 -2.60 2.15 11.84
C THR A 52 -2.30 0.78 11.25
N THR A 53 -3.29 0.18 10.60
CA THR A 53 -3.16 -1.12 9.94
C THR A 53 -2.43 -0.98 8.61
N LEU A 54 -1.87 -2.08 8.10
CA LEU A 54 -1.17 -2.11 6.81
C LEU A 54 -2.01 -1.51 5.66
N PRO A 55 -3.31 -1.82 5.48
CA PRO A 55 -4.16 -1.18 4.48
C PRO A 55 -4.22 0.36 4.58
N VAL A 56 -4.30 0.91 5.80
CA VAL A 56 -4.35 2.35 6.03
C VAL A 56 -3.05 3.02 5.62
N VAL A 57 -1.91 2.40 5.92
CA VAL A 57 -0.59 2.91 5.54
C VAL A 57 -0.41 2.86 4.02
N LEU A 58 -0.75 1.73 3.40
CA LEU A 58 -0.70 1.57 1.95
C LEU A 58 -1.60 2.58 1.21
N ASN A 59 -2.83 2.79 1.69
CA ASN A 59 -3.73 3.78 1.09
C ASN A 59 -3.17 5.22 1.21
N ARG A 60 -2.47 5.53 2.31
CA ARG A 60 -1.79 6.82 2.50
C ARG A 60 -0.59 6.98 1.56
N ASP A 61 0.11 5.91 1.24
CA ASP A 61 1.16 5.93 0.22
C ASP A 61 0.60 6.22 -1.16
N LEU A 62 -0.52 5.57 -1.53
CA LEU A 62 -1.20 5.82 -2.80
C LEU A 62 -1.70 7.27 -2.92
N SER A 63 -2.21 7.86 -1.84
CA SER A 63 -2.75 9.23 -1.86
C SER A 63 -1.69 10.32 -2.10
N ARG A 64 -0.40 9.99 -2.05
CA ARG A 64 0.67 10.93 -2.38
C ARG A 64 0.83 11.11 -3.89
N ILE A 65 0.40 10.14 -4.69
CA ILE A 65 0.50 10.23 -6.15
C ILE A 65 -0.54 11.23 -6.66
N ILE A 66 -0.07 12.37 -7.18
CA ILE A 66 -0.91 13.39 -7.81
C ILE A 66 -1.57 12.80 -9.06
N ASN A 67 -2.84 13.15 -9.31
CA ASN A 67 -3.62 12.69 -10.48
C ASN A 67 -3.73 11.16 -10.61
N SER A 68 -3.83 10.45 -9.48
CA SER A 68 -4.07 9.01 -9.45
C SER A 68 -5.41 8.67 -8.82
N ASN A 69 -6.16 7.77 -9.45
CA ASN A 69 -7.39 7.20 -8.91
C ASN A 69 -7.14 5.94 -8.06
N LEU A 70 -5.88 5.55 -7.85
CA LEU A 70 -5.54 4.36 -7.07
C LEU A 70 -5.81 4.59 -5.58
N GLN A 71 -6.53 3.65 -4.98
CA GLN A 71 -6.86 3.65 -3.55
C GLN A 71 -6.76 2.22 -3.01
N LEU A 72 -6.83 2.06 -1.70
CA LEU A 72 -6.96 0.77 -1.04
C LEU A 72 -7.95 0.88 0.12
N LYS A 73 -9.24 0.96 -0.22
CA LYS A 73 -10.36 1.16 0.73
C LYS A 73 -11.39 0.05 0.70
N SER A 74 -11.32 -0.84 -0.29
CA SER A 74 -12.29 -1.91 -0.50
C SER A 74 -11.62 -3.17 -1.05
N SER A 75 -12.36 -4.28 -1.04
CA SER A 75 -11.94 -5.53 -1.69
C SER A 75 -11.75 -5.36 -3.20
N HIS A 76 -12.53 -4.48 -3.84
CA HIS A 76 -12.39 -4.18 -5.26
C HIS A 76 -11.06 -3.49 -5.55
N ASP A 77 -10.69 -2.51 -4.73
CA ASP A 77 -9.40 -1.84 -4.84
C ASP A 77 -8.22 -2.81 -4.65
N LEU A 78 -8.35 -3.74 -3.69
CA LEU A 78 -7.36 -4.78 -3.46
C LEU A 78 -7.17 -5.68 -4.69
N GLU A 79 -8.26 -6.07 -5.36
CA GLU A 79 -8.20 -6.88 -6.56
C GLU A 79 -7.61 -6.11 -7.74
N HIS A 80 -7.92 -4.81 -7.87
CA HIS A 80 -7.28 -3.96 -8.86
C HIS A 80 -5.77 -3.83 -8.61
N LEU A 81 -5.33 -3.64 -7.36
CA LEU A 81 -3.89 -3.66 -7.05
C LEU A 81 -3.26 -5.03 -7.31
N ARG A 82 -4.00 -6.12 -7.10
CA ARG A 82 -3.55 -7.48 -7.41
C ARG A 82 -3.31 -7.65 -8.91
N SER A 83 -4.21 -7.17 -9.76
CA SER A 83 -4.02 -7.25 -11.22
C SER A 83 -2.79 -6.46 -11.68
N ILE A 84 -2.55 -5.28 -11.12
CA ILE A 84 -1.31 -4.50 -11.36
C ILE A 84 -0.08 -5.27 -10.86
N ALA A 85 -0.15 -5.90 -9.67
CA ALA A 85 0.98 -6.62 -9.08
C ALA A 85 1.43 -7.82 -9.91
N GLN A 86 0.52 -8.50 -10.61
CA GLN A 86 0.85 -9.60 -11.52
C GLN A 86 1.70 -9.13 -12.70
N GLN A 87 1.47 -7.90 -13.17
CA GLN A 87 2.28 -7.24 -14.20
C GLN A 87 3.53 -6.64 -13.56
N ARG A 88 4.65 -7.37 -13.56
CA ARG A 88 5.88 -6.98 -12.83
C ARG A 88 6.38 -5.56 -13.17
N ASP A 89 6.27 -5.18 -14.43
CA ASP A 89 6.72 -3.88 -14.92
C ASP A 89 5.78 -2.76 -14.43
N GLU A 90 4.47 -2.98 -14.50
CA GLU A 90 3.47 -2.04 -13.96
C GLU A 90 3.58 -1.88 -12.44
N TRP A 91 3.83 -2.98 -11.71
CA TRP A 91 4.12 -2.90 -10.28
C TRP A 91 5.40 -2.11 -9.97
N THR A 92 6.42 -2.23 -10.83
CA THR A 92 7.67 -1.49 -10.67
C THR A 92 7.48 -0.01 -10.95
N LYS A 93 6.75 0.35 -12.02
CA LYS A 93 6.35 1.74 -12.31
C LYS A 93 5.53 2.34 -11.18
N LEU A 94 4.56 1.60 -10.64
CA LEU A 94 3.76 2.06 -9.50
C LEU A 94 4.65 2.36 -8.29
N ARG A 95 5.56 1.47 -7.92
CA ARG A 95 6.49 1.70 -6.80
C ARG A 95 7.37 2.92 -7.00
N ALA A 96 7.88 3.14 -8.21
CA ALA A 96 8.66 4.32 -8.55
C ALA A 96 7.84 5.61 -8.35
N ARG A 97 6.60 5.65 -8.85
CA ARG A 97 5.70 6.80 -8.67
C ARG A 97 5.39 7.10 -7.20
N ILE A 98 5.20 6.08 -6.37
CA ILE A 98 4.97 6.25 -4.93
C ILE A 98 6.21 6.81 -4.25
N ARG A 99 7.39 6.31 -4.63
CA ARG A 99 8.67 6.80 -4.11
C ARG A 99 8.89 8.27 -4.48
N GLU A 100 8.77 8.61 -5.76
CA GLU A 100 8.92 9.98 -6.28
C GLU A 100 7.96 10.94 -5.56
N ALA A 101 6.70 10.53 -5.39
CA ALA A 101 5.72 11.32 -4.66
C ALA A 101 6.09 11.51 -3.17
N ALA A 102 6.65 10.49 -2.53
CA ALA A 102 7.10 10.58 -1.14
C ALA A 102 8.36 11.47 -0.98
N GLU A 103 9.27 11.47 -1.95
CA GLU A 103 10.44 12.35 -1.98
C GLU A 103 10.04 13.81 -2.24
N ALA A 104 9.07 14.05 -3.13
CA ALA A 104 8.52 15.38 -3.40
C ALA A 104 7.87 16.00 -2.16
N SER A 105 7.02 15.25 -1.44
CA SER A 105 6.39 15.74 -0.21
C SER A 105 7.37 16.04 0.93
N GLN A 106 8.61 15.54 0.86
CA GLN A 106 9.68 15.84 1.83
C GLN A 106 10.50 17.08 1.47
N SER A 107 10.38 17.57 0.24
CA SER A 107 11.15 18.74 -0.24
C SER A 107 10.40 20.06 -0.04
N GLU A 108 9.10 19.99 0.29
CA GLU A 108 8.23 21.15 0.56
C GLU A 108 8.19 21.54 2.06
N HIS A 109 8.99 20.90 2.91
CA HIS A 109 9.09 21.13 4.36
C HIS A 109 10.55 21.25 4.78
#